data_AF-A0A258ZSL4-F1
#
_entry.id   AF-A0A258ZSL4-F1
#
_cell.length_a   1.000
_cell.length_b   1.000
_cell.length_c   1.000
_cell.angle_alpha   90.00
_cell.angle_beta   90.00
_cell.angle_gamma   90.00
#
_symmetry.space_group_name_H-M   'P 1'
#
loop_
_entity.id
_entity.type
_entity.pdbx_description
1 polymer ?
#
loop_
_entity_poly.entity_id
_entity_poly.type
_entity_poly.pdbx_seq_one_letter_code
_entity_poly.pdbx_strand_id
1 'polypeptide(L)'
;RQLGHDVWRLDHEMTLHDAAIFKFSQWWKRTTRAGYAYAESSRLHGNAPEYHWVKESRRAWIWGGIIPLLGLLMFVVKPWWSLGILMLLVMQFLRLVSQNRSKKTFAFTYAFFLMVGKVAEMVGQLKYQWHRWFNLKSSLIEYK
;
A
#
# COMPACT_ATOMS: atom_id res chain seq x y z
N ARG A 1 11.19 21.61 9.69
CA ARG A 1 11.72 22.52 8.64
C ARG A 1 10.78 23.68 8.32
N GLN A 2 9.47 23.49 8.14
CA GLN A 2 8.55 24.60 7.81
C GLN A 2 8.53 25.76 8.82
N LEU A 3 8.80 25.50 10.10
CA LEU A 3 8.92 26.52 11.15
C LEU A 3 10.31 27.18 11.22
N GLY A 4 11.23 26.90 10.29
CA GLY A 4 12.63 27.35 10.34
C GLY A 4 13.53 26.50 11.23
N HIS A 5 13.05 25.35 11.70
CA HIS A 5 13.81 24.43 12.55
C HIS A 5 14.67 23.50 11.71
N ASP A 6 15.92 23.33 12.13
CA ASP A 6 16.85 22.36 11.58
C ASP A 6 16.56 20.95 12.09
N VAL A 7 16.68 19.98 11.18
CA VAL A 7 16.62 18.57 11.51
C VAL A 7 18.04 18.08 11.62
N TRP A 8 18.49 17.82 12.85
CA TRP A 8 19.81 17.27 13.13
C TRP A 8 19.74 15.75 13.20
N ARG A 9 20.60 15.09 12.42
CA ARG A 9 20.82 13.64 12.51
C ARG A 9 21.95 13.41 13.50
N LEU A 10 21.67 12.65 14.56
CA LEU A 10 22.69 12.17 15.47
C LEU A 10 23.50 11.06 14.79
N ASP A 11 24.82 11.13 14.87
CA ASP A 11 25.72 10.08 14.37
C ASP A 11 25.88 8.96 15.40
N HIS A 12 24.74 8.45 15.86
CA HIS A 12 24.65 7.30 16.75
C HIS A 12 23.61 6.33 16.22
N GLU A 13 23.92 5.05 16.35
CA GLU A 13 23.00 3.99 16.02
C GLU A 13 21.86 3.99 17.03
N MET A 14 20.65 4.37 16.59
CA MET A 14 19.50 4.46 17.48
C MET A 14 18.91 3.08 17.78
N THR A 15 18.62 2.30 16.75
CA THR A 15 18.06 0.95 16.87
C THR A 15 18.34 0.13 15.61
N LEU A 16 18.82 -1.11 15.77
CA LEU A 16 18.82 -2.11 14.71
C LEU A 16 17.39 -2.60 14.48
N HIS A 17 16.84 -2.28 13.32
CA HIS A 17 15.54 -2.82 12.90
C HIS A 17 15.76 -4.21 12.29
N ASP A 18 15.55 -5.26 13.08
CA ASP A 18 15.42 -6.59 12.51
C ASP A 18 14.10 -6.67 11.72
N ALA A 19 14.23 -6.85 10.41
CA ALA A 19 13.14 -7.07 9.49
C ALA A 19 13.02 -8.56 9.12
N ALA A 20 13.22 -9.46 10.09
CA ALA A 20 13.03 -10.91 10.01
C ALA A 20 11.59 -11.29 9.61
N ILE A 21 11.29 -11.18 8.31
CA ILE A 21 10.02 -11.56 7.71
C ILE A 21 10.28 -12.77 6.83
N PHE A 22 9.97 -13.94 7.37
CA PHE A 22 10.14 -15.22 6.67
C PHE A 22 8.81 -15.78 6.19
N LYS A 23 7.69 -15.32 6.76
CA LYS A 23 6.35 -15.81 6.45
C LYS A 23 5.52 -14.78 5.69
N PHE A 24 4.74 -15.25 4.72
CA PHE A 24 3.79 -14.41 4.00
C PHE A 24 2.79 -13.70 4.94
N SER A 25 2.34 -14.37 6.00
CA SER A 25 1.43 -13.78 7.00
C SER A 25 2.07 -12.61 7.77
N GLN A 26 3.36 -12.68 8.08
CA GLN A 26 4.12 -11.59 8.70
C GLN A 26 4.23 -10.39 7.75
N TRP A 27 4.58 -10.67 6.49
CA TRP A 27 4.60 -9.65 5.43
C TRP A 27 3.23 -9.00 5.25
N TRP A 28 2.17 -9.80 5.16
CA TRP A 28 0.80 -9.31 4.98
C TRP A 28 0.35 -8.40 6.13
N LYS A 29 0.60 -8.81 7.38
CA LYS A 29 0.31 -7.97 8.56
C LYS A 29 1.08 -6.65 8.52
N ARG A 30 2.37 -6.67 8.16
CA ARG A 30 3.18 -5.45 8.03
C ARG A 30 2.65 -4.53 6.92
N THR A 31 2.31 -5.06 5.76
CA THR A 31 1.77 -4.27 4.65
C THR A 31 0.38 -3.70 4.99
N THR A 32 -0.44 -4.47 5.71
CA THR A 32 -1.72 -3.98 6.26
C THR A 32 -1.51 -2.83 7.24
N ARG A 33 -0.53 -2.94 8.14
CA ARG A 33 -0.14 -1.85 9.06
C ARG A 33 0.31 -0.60 8.30
N ALA A 34 1.10 -0.77 7.23
CA ALA A 34 1.53 0.35 6.39
C ALA A 34 0.31 1.07 5.76
N GLY A 35 -0.63 0.31 5.20
CA GLY A 35 -1.88 0.87 4.66
C GLY A 35 -2.71 1.66 5.70
N TYR A 36 -2.83 1.11 6.91
CA TYR A 36 -3.47 1.79 8.03
C TYR A 36 -2.76 3.11 8.37
N ALA A 37 -1.43 3.08 8.47
CA ALA A 37 -0.62 4.27 8.74
C ALA A 37 -0.73 5.32 7.62
N TYR A 38 -0.88 4.91 6.36
CA TYR A 38 -1.10 5.84 5.24
C TYR A 38 -2.45 6.55 5.37
N ALA A 39 -3.51 5.81 5.74
CA ALA A 39 -4.83 6.40 5.95
C ALA A 39 -4.84 7.37 7.15
N GLU A 40 -4.18 7.00 8.25
CA GLU A 40 -4.05 7.85 9.43
C GLU A 40 -3.20 9.09 9.15
N SER A 41 -2.02 8.91 8.53
CA SER A 41 -1.09 9.99 8.22
C SER A 41 -1.65 10.96 7.20
N SER A 42 -2.35 10.47 6.17
CA SER A 42 -3.00 11.32 5.17
C SER A 42 -4.19 12.08 5.74
N ARG A 43 -4.84 11.59 6.78
CA ARG A 43 -5.88 12.38 7.46
C ARG A 43 -5.29 13.45 8.36
N LEU A 44 -4.24 13.13 9.13
CA LEU A 44 -3.62 14.06 10.07
C LEU A 44 -2.80 15.14 9.37
N HIS A 45 -2.09 14.77 8.29
CA HIS A 45 -1.09 15.61 7.62
C HIS A 45 -1.28 15.70 6.09
N GLY A 46 -2.44 15.29 5.56
CA GLY A 46 -2.70 15.33 4.11
C GLY A 46 -3.08 16.68 3.55
N ASN A 47 -3.24 17.70 4.41
CA ASN A 47 -3.45 19.07 3.95
C ASN A 47 -2.16 19.64 3.32
N ALA A 48 -2.33 20.70 2.52
CA ALA A 48 -1.20 21.47 2.03
C ALA A 48 -0.31 21.94 3.19
N PRO A 49 1.02 21.98 3.03
CA PRO A 49 1.76 21.86 1.77
C PRO A 49 2.25 20.45 1.42
N GLU A 50 2.31 19.53 2.39
CA GLU A 50 3.10 18.30 2.26
C GLU A 50 2.32 17.14 1.62
N TYR A 51 0.99 17.17 1.64
CA TYR A 51 0.12 16.13 1.08
C TYR A 51 0.57 14.71 1.50
N HIS A 52 0.95 14.57 2.77
CA HIS A 52 1.68 13.42 3.28
C HIS A 52 0.85 12.13 3.14
N TRP A 53 1.36 11.15 2.38
CA TRP A 53 0.71 9.84 2.10
C TRP A 53 -0.67 9.88 1.41
N VAL A 54 -1.07 11.02 0.85
CA VAL A 54 -2.36 11.15 0.13
C VAL A 54 -2.35 10.35 -1.17
N LYS A 55 -1.25 10.38 -1.92
CA LYS A 55 -1.12 9.67 -3.20
C LYS A 55 -1.09 8.16 -2.99
N GLU A 56 -0.35 7.71 -1.98
CA GLU A 56 -0.20 6.31 -1.59
C GLU A 56 -1.54 5.73 -1.16
N SER A 57 -2.30 6.47 -0.35
CA SER A 57 -3.63 6.07 0.09
C SER A 57 -4.61 5.92 -1.08
N ARG A 58 -4.66 6.90 -2.00
CA ARG A 58 -5.52 6.82 -3.18
C ARG A 58 -5.14 5.65 -4.09
N ARG A 59 -3.84 5.41 -4.28
CA ARG A 59 -3.35 4.29 -5.10
C ARG A 59 -3.73 2.93 -4.51
N ALA A 60 -3.72 2.78 -3.18
CA ALA A 60 -4.16 1.56 -2.52
C ALA A 60 -5.63 1.24 -2.85
N TRP A 61 -6.53 2.23 -2.79
CA TRP A 61 -7.93 2.05 -3.17
C TRP A 61 -8.14 1.75 -4.65
N ILE A 62 -7.46 2.48 -5.53
CA ILE A 62 -7.62 2.32 -6.98
C ILE A 62 -7.14 0.93 -7.43
N TRP A 63 -5.91 0.57 -7.06
CA TRP A 63 -5.28 -0.68 -7.52
C TRP A 63 -5.65 -1.89 -6.67
N GLY A 64 -5.89 -1.71 -5.38
CA GLY A 64 -6.24 -2.80 -4.46
C GLY A 64 -7.73 -3.14 -4.42
N GLY A 65 -8.60 -2.22 -4.83
CA GLY A 65 -10.06 -2.37 -4.71
C GLY A 65 -10.85 -2.08 -5.98
N ILE A 66 -10.82 -0.82 -6.44
CA ILE A 66 -11.71 -0.34 -7.50
C ILE A 66 -11.49 -1.08 -8.82
N ILE A 67 -10.25 -1.16 -9.30
CA ILE A 67 -9.93 -1.82 -10.58
C ILE A 67 -10.27 -3.33 -10.54
N PRO A 68 -9.84 -4.10 -9.50
CA PRO A 68 -10.24 -5.50 -9.39
C PRO A 68 -11.76 -5.72 -9.32
N LEU A 69 -12.47 -4.90 -8.53
CA LEU A 69 -13.91 -5.03 -8.35
C LEU A 69 -14.69 -4.71 -9.63
N LEU A 70 -14.30 -3.65 -10.36
CA LEU A 70 -14.87 -3.32 -11.65
C LEU A 70 -14.61 -4.43 -12.68
N GLY A 71 -13.42 -5.05 -12.65
CA GLY A 71 -13.10 -6.21 -13.49
C GLY A 71 -14.07 -7.38 -13.27
N LEU A 72 -14.33 -7.73 -12.01
CA LEU A 72 -15.26 -8.79 -11.63
C LEU A 72 -16.71 -8.46 -12.00
N LEU A 73 -17.15 -7.23 -11.73
CA LEU A 73 -18.52 -6.81 -12.05
C LEU A 73 -18.76 -6.80 -13.57
N MET A 74 -17.81 -6.29 -14.34
CA MET A 74 -17.90 -6.25 -15.81
C MET A 74 -17.80 -7.64 -16.42
N PHE A 75 -17.12 -8.59 -15.79
CA PHE A 75 -17.10 -9.98 -16.24
C PHE A 75 -18.50 -10.59 -16.30
N VAL A 76 -19.35 -10.27 -15.33
CA VAL A 76 -20.74 -10.77 -15.26
C VAL A 76 -21.65 -10.06 -16.27
N VAL A 77 -21.48 -8.74 -16.47
CA VAL A 77 -22.40 -7.94 -17.29
C VAL A 77 -22.00 -7.94 -18.78
N LYS A 78 -20.72 -7.74 -19.09
CA LYS A 78 -20.16 -7.66 -20.44
C LYS A 78 -18.71 -8.17 -20.45
N PRO A 79 -18.47 -9.46 -20.77
CA PRO A 79 -17.13 -10.06 -20.76
C PRO A 79 -16.10 -9.30 -21.60
N TRP A 80 -16.51 -8.62 -22.68
CA TRP A 80 -15.63 -7.83 -23.51
C TRP A 80 -14.95 -6.66 -22.77
N TRP A 81 -15.67 -6.00 -21.85
CA TRP A 81 -15.09 -4.93 -21.03
C TRP A 81 -14.15 -5.47 -19.95
N SER A 82 -14.42 -6.67 -19.43
CA SER A 82 -13.50 -7.34 -18.49
C SER A 82 -12.16 -7.69 -19.14
N LEU A 83 -12.13 -8.03 -20.44
CA LEU A 83 -10.88 -8.25 -21.18
C LEU A 83 -10.02 -6.99 -21.22
N GLY A 84 -10.63 -5.81 -21.42
CA GLY A 84 -9.92 -4.53 -21.36
C GLY A 84 -9.31 -4.27 -19.98
N ILE A 85 -10.06 -4.52 -18.90
CA ILE A 85 -9.55 -4.36 -17.52
C ILE A 85 -8.45 -5.38 -17.22
N LEU A 86 -8.58 -6.61 -17.68
CA LEU A 86 -7.56 -7.64 -17.53
C LEU A 86 -6.27 -7.26 -18.28
N MET A 87 -6.39 -6.73 -19.50
CA MET A 87 -5.25 -6.19 -20.24
C MET A 87 -4.58 -5.03 -19.49
N LEU A 88 -5.35 -4.12 -18.88
CA LEU A 88 -4.78 -3.04 -18.06
C LEU A 88 -3.99 -3.58 -16.86
N LEU A 89 -4.50 -4.60 -16.17
CA LEU A 89 -3.79 -5.25 -15.06
C LEU A 89 -2.50 -5.93 -15.53
N VAL A 90 -2.54 -6.64 -16.66
CA VAL A 90 -1.36 -7.29 -17.26
C VAL A 90 -0.34 -6.24 -17.70
N MET A 91 -0.77 -5.17 -18.36
CA MET A 91 0.11 -4.06 -18.75
C MET A 91 0.74 -3.39 -17.52
N GLN A 92 -0.03 -3.20 -16.45
CA GLN A 92 0.50 -2.66 -15.19
C GLN A 92 1.57 -3.58 -14.59
N PHE A 93 1.34 -4.89 -14.60
CA PHE A 93 2.31 -5.87 -14.13
C PHE A 93 3.60 -5.82 -14.96
N LEU A 94 3.49 -5.86 -16.30
CA LEU A 94 4.64 -5.77 -17.20
C LEU A 94 5.40 -4.45 -17.04
N ARG A 95 4.70 -3.34 -16.84
CA ARG A 95 5.30 -2.03 -16.53
C ARG A 95 6.09 -2.08 -15.22
N LEU A 96 5.55 -2.67 -14.17
CA LEU A 96 6.22 -2.82 -12.87
C LEU A 96 7.48 -3.68 -12.98
N VAL A 97 7.41 -4.80 -13.72
CA VAL A 97 8.57 -5.65 -13.98
C VAL A 97 9.63 -4.86 -14.78
N SER A 98 9.22 -4.14 -15.82
CA SER A 98 10.13 -3.35 -16.66
C SER A 98 10.85 -2.24 -15.87
N GLN A 99 10.11 -1.50 -15.04
CA GLN A 99 10.67 -0.44 -14.19
C GLN A 99 11.65 -0.97 -13.13
N ASN A 100 11.52 -2.24 -12.74
CA ASN A 100 12.35 -2.86 -11.72
C ASN A 100 13.34 -3.90 -12.30
N ARG A 101 13.66 -3.82 -13.60
CA ARG A 101 14.60 -4.73 -14.27
C ARG A 101 15.98 -4.79 -13.63
N SER A 102 16.39 -3.75 -12.89
CA SER A 102 17.63 -3.75 -12.11
C SER A 102 17.70 -4.90 -11.10
N LYS A 103 16.55 -5.42 -10.66
CA LYS A 103 16.43 -6.56 -9.73
C LYS A 103 16.50 -7.93 -10.42
N LYS A 104 16.74 -7.99 -11.74
CA LYS A 104 16.90 -9.20 -12.57
C LYS A 104 15.80 -10.25 -12.28
N THR A 105 16.18 -11.42 -11.75
CA THR A 105 15.30 -12.55 -11.44
C THR A 105 14.25 -12.22 -10.38
N PHE A 106 14.52 -11.26 -9.49
CA PHE A 106 13.60 -10.86 -8.43
C PHE A 106 12.54 -9.86 -8.91
N ALA A 107 12.67 -9.28 -10.11
CA ALA A 107 11.74 -8.27 -10.61
C ALA A 107 10.30 -8.80 -10.72
N PHE A 108 10.12 -10.06 -11.12
CA PHE A 108 8.82 -10.71 -11.21
C PHE A 108 8.16 -10.88 -9.84
N THR A 109 8.88 -11.51 -8.91
CA THR A 109 8.42 -11.71 -7.53
C THR A 109 8.12 -10.37 -6.88
N TYR A 110 8.99 -9.38 -7.04
CA TYR A 110 8.78 -8.03 -6.53
C TYR A 110 7.50 -7.38 -7.07
N ALA A 111 7.25 -7.45 -8.38
CA ALA A 111 6.04 -6.91 -8.99
C ALA A 111 4.77 -7.61 -8.48
N PHE A 112 4.82 -8.94 -8.31
CA PHE A 112 3.72 -9.70 -7.72
C PHE A 112 3.41 -9.24 -6.29
N PHE A 113 4.43 -9.15 -5.43
CA PHE A 113 4.28 -8.66 -4.06
C PHE A 113 3.80 -7.21 -4.00
N LEU A 114 4.16 -6.36 -4.97
CA LEU A 114 3.63 -5.00 -5.07
C LEU A 114 2.14 -4.98 -5.40
N MET A 115 1.67 -5.82 -6.33
CA MET A 115 0.24 -5.90 -6.66
C MET A 115 -0.58 -6.43 -5.48
N VAL A 116 -0.15 -7.56 -4.90
CA VAL A 116 -0.78 -8.13 -3.70
C VAL A 116 -0.73 -7.13 -2.54
N GLY A 117 0.37 -6.38 -2.43
CA GLY A 117 0.58 -5.37 -1.40
C GLY A 117 -0.44 -4.24 -1.46
N LYS A 118 -0.92 -3.84 -2.65
CA LYS A 118 -1.99 -2.84 -2.77
C LYS A 118 -3.32 -3.31 -2.20
N VAL A 119 -3.62 -4.60 -2.29
CA VAL A 119 -4.79 -5.19 -1.63
C VAL A 119 -4.62 -5.15 -0.10
N ALA A 120 -3.46 -5.56 0.40
CA ALA A 120 -3.16 -5.51 1.84
C ALA A 120 -3.20 -4.06 2.39
N GLU A 121 -2.65 -3.10 1.66
CA GLU A 121 -2.72 -1.68 2.01
C GLU A 121 -4.18 -1.19 2.10
N MET A 122 -5.02 -1.55 1.11
CA MET A 122 -6.45 -1.22 1.11
C MET A 122 -7.17 -1.81 2.32
N VAL A 123 -6.91 -3.07 2.67
CA VAL A 123 -7.46 -3.71 3.88
C VAL A 123 -7.04 -2.95 5.14
N GLY A 124 -5.80 -2.45 5.18
CA GLY A 124 -5.33 -1.57 6.25
C GLY A 124 -6.12 -0.27 6.37
N GLN A 125 -6.44 0.36 5.23
CA GLN A 125 -7.24 1.59 5.18
C GLN A 125 -8.69 1.34 5.61
N LEU A 126 -9.28 0.22 5.19
CA LEU A 126 -10.60 -0.21 5.62
C LEU A 126 -10.66 -0.40 7.14
N LYS A 127 -9.64 -1.05 7.73
CA LYS A 127 -9.53 -1.19 9.19
C LYS A 127 -9.46 0.17 9.89
N TYR A 128 -8.71 1.12 9.35
CA TYR A 128 -8.66 2.48 9.89
C TYR A 128 -10.04 3.15 9.87
N GLN A 129 -10.75 3.05 8.76
CA GLN A 129 -12.08 3.62 8.63
C GLN A 129 -13.08 2.96 9.60
N TRP A 130 -13.00 1.64 9.76
CA TRP A 130 -13.79 0.88 10.72
C TRP A 130 -13.51 1.30 12.16
N HIS A 131 -12.24 1.30 12.59
CA HIS A 131 -11.86 1.73 13.94
C HIS A 131 -12.37 3.13 14.24
N ARG A 132 -12.32 4.03 13.26
CA ARG A 132 -12.85 5.37 13.38
C ARG A 132 -14.37 5.39 13.56
N TRP A 133 -15.12 4.65 12.74
CA TRP A 133 -16.58 4.62 12.82
C TRP A 133 -17.09 4.05 14.14
N PHE A 134 -16.38 3.07 14.70
CA PHE A 134 -16.74 2.45 15.97
C PHE A 134 -16.02 3.04 17.18
N ASN A 135 -15.27 4.14 17.01
CA ASN A 135 -14.47 4.78 18.06
C ASN A 135 -13.56 3.79 18.82
N LEU A 136 -13.10 2.74 18.13
CA LEU A 136 -12.24 1.72 18.70
C LEU A 136 -10.83 2.28 18.84
N LYS A 137 -10.22 2.10 20.02
CA LYS A 137 -8.81 2.42 20.23
C LYS A 137 -7.97 1.56 19.28
N SER A 138 -7.09 2.20 18.51
CA SER A 138 -6.19 1.50 17.59
C SER A 138 -5.22 0.61 18.38
N SER A 139 -5.43 -0.70 18.40
CA SER A 139 -4.42 -1.63 18.90
C SER A 139 -3.25 -1.68 17.92
N LEU A 140 -2.02 -1.61 18.42
CA LEU A 140 -0.82 -1.77 17.59
C LEU A 140 -0.91 -3.07 16.79
N ILE A 141 -0.87 -2.95 15.46
CA ILE A 141 -0.78 -4.12 14.57
C ILE A 141 0.67 -4.61 14.65
N GLU A 142 0.95 -5.47 15.61
CA GLU A 142 2.26 -6.13 15.72
C GLU A 142 2.30 -7.39 14.86
N TYR A 143 3.40 -7.54 14.13
CA TYR A 143 3.76 -8.77 13.45
C TYR A 143 4.96 -9.37 14.19
N LYS A 144 4.71 -10.38 15.02
CA LYS A 144 5.71 -11.34 15.50
C LYS A 144 5.18 -12.72 15.10
#